data_AF-A0A7W1M5D3-F1
#
_entry.id   AF-A0A7W1M5D3-F1
#
_cell.length_a   1.000
_cell.length_b   1.000
_cell.length_c   1.000
_cell.angle_alpha   90.00
_cell.angle_beta   90.00
_cell.angle_gamma   90.00
#
_symmetry.space_group_name_H-M   'P 1'
#
loop_
_entity.id
_entity.type
_entity.pdbx_description
1 polymer ?
#
loop_
_entity_poly.entity_id
_entity_poly.type
_entity_poly.pdbx_seq_one_letter_code
_entity_poly.pdbx_strand_id
1 'polypeptide(L)'
;MTEARSHVRPRAAQAARVRARFACAAVASALALLGAVATAAAGPLATAARTLSVADTAHLRYHESAGSALIEEGTATGGLPGSVKVRFTVGPTVSASFTIYTHSGTLSGHGSGTLHSSGTYASFGGSMSITRGTGRYVHAHGHGGFYGVLNRRTYALTVQTTGSLSY
;
A
#
# COMPACT_ATOMS: atom_id res chain seq x y z
N MET A 1 -1.13 87.08 34.31
CA MET A 1 0.34 87.26 34.25
C MET A 1 0.97 85.99 34.81
N THR A 2 1.54 85.13 33.96
CA THR A 2 3.00 85.08 33.69
C THR A 2 3.63 84.11 34.71
N GLU A 3 4.33 83.02 34.42
CA GLU A 3 5.02 82.50 33.23
C GLU A 3 5.28 81.00 33.45
N ALA A 4 5.41 80.24 32.36
CA ALA A 4 5.99 78.91 32.37
C ALA A 4 7.51 78.98 32.59
N ARG A 5 8.11 77.96 33.22
CA ARG A 5 9.52 77.60 32.95
C ARG A 5 9.83 76.15 33.30
N SER A 6 9.94 75.38 32.23
CA SER A 6 10.68 74.13 32.07
C SER A 6 12.12 74.21 32.60
N HIS A 7 12.66 73.12 33.14
CA HIS A 7 14.05 72.71 32.92
C HIS A 7 14.12 71.18 33.04
N VAL A 8 14.24 70.46 31.92
CA VAL A 8 15.50 70.06 31.25
C VAL A 8 16.24 68.97 32.04
N ARG A 9 16.25 67.75 31.47
CA ARG A 9 17.10 66.62 31.86
C ARG A 9 18.56 66.85 31.41
N PRO A 10 19.53 66.23 32.11
CA PRO A 10 20.56 65.45 31.42
C PRO A 10 20.63 64.02 31.99
N ARG A 11 20.78 62.96 31.18
CA ARG A 11 22.04 62.40 30.63
C ARG A 11 23.10 62.22 31.73
N ALA A 12 23.84 61.14 31.88
CA ALA A 12 23.98 59.87 31.18
C ALA A 12 25.06 59.09 31.98
N ALA A 13 25.15 57.79 31.76
CA ALA A 13 26.28 56.93 32.18
C ALA A 13 26.40 56.75 33.71
N GLN A 14 26.87 55.64 34.27
CA GLN A 14 27.80 54.60 33.84
C GLN A 14 27.25 53.29 34.40
N ALA A 15 27.05 52.26 33.59
CA ALA A 15 28.09 51.30 33.24
C ALA A 15 28.83 50.74 34.47
N ALA A 16 28.58 49.44 34.66
CA ALA A 16 29.56 48.43 34.97
C ALA A 16 29.76 48.03 36.44
N ARG A 17 29.44 46.73 36.64
CA ARG A 17 30.11 45.77 37.51
C ARG A 17 29.73 45.97 38.99
N VAL A 18 29.24 44.94 39.67
CA VAL A 18 30.07 43.82 40.11
C VAL A 18 29.23 42.53 40.14
N ARG A 19 29.82 41.47 39.58
CA ARG A 19 29.33 40.10 39.70
C ARG A 19 29.63 39.54 41.08
N ALA A 20 28.82 38.53 41.43
CA ALA A 20 29.00 37.52 42.44
C ALA A 20 28.49 37.87 43.84
N ARG A 21 27.47 37.13 44.27
CA ARG A 21 27.68 36.04 45.22
C ARG A 21 26.58 34.99 45.09
N PHE A 22 27.03 33.75 45.03
CA PHE A 22 26.22 32.54 45.02
C PHE A 22 25.63 32.26 46.41
N ALA A 23 24.48 31.59 46.35
CA ALA A 23 24.01 30.53 47.24
C ALA A 23 22.94 30.86 48.31
N CYS A 24 21.93 29.98 48.28
CA CYS A 24 20.99 29.58 49.34
C CYS A 24 19.86 30.54 49.73
N ALA A 25 18.64 30.28 49.23
CA ALA A 25 17.56 29.69 50.02
C ALA A 25 16.26 29.60 49.19
N ALA A 26 15.63 28.44 49.23
CA ALA A 26 14.39 28.12 48.53
C ALA A 26 13.16 28.75 49.19
N VAL A 27 12.22 29.29 48.39
CA VAL A 27 10.79 29.40 48.72
C VAL A 27 9.96 29.21 47.44
N ALA A 28 8.83 28.53 47.59
CA ALA A 28 8.06 27.80 46.60
C ALA A 28 7.16 28.62 45.63
N SER A 29 6.98 28.04 44.44
CA SER A 29 5.77 27.85 43.62
C SER A 29 4.69 28.94 43.52
N ALA A 30 4.37 29.38 42.27
CA ALA A 30 3.05 29.20 41.63
C ALA A 30 2.82 30.06 40.34
N LEU A 31 2.28 29.38 39.29
CA LEU A 31 1.45 29.86 38.16
C LEU A 31 2.05 30.84 37.12
N ALA A 32 1.84 30.71 35.80
CA ALA A 32 1.14 29.75 34.97
C ALA A 32 1.64 29.87 33.50
N LEU A 33 1.57 28.75 32.79
CA LEU A 33 1.84 28.57 31.37
C LEU A 33 0.85 29.37 30.52
N LEU A 34 1.28 29.92 29.38
CA LEU A 34 0.41 30.12 28.20
C LEU A 34 1.27 30.34 26.95
N GLY A 35 1.08 29.48 25.94
CA GLY A 35 1.53 29.79 24.57
C GLY A 35 2.13 28.66 23.74
N ALA A 36 1.97 27.38 24.10
CA ALA A 36 2.19 26.32 23.12
C ALA A 36 0.99 26.28 22.17
N VAL A 37 1.09 26.98 21.03
CA VAL A 37 0.17 26.78 19.90
C VAL A 37 0.37 25.35 19.41
N ALA A 38 -0.48 24.45 19.87
CA ALA A 38 -0.59 23.12 19.30
C ALA A 38 -1.19 23.29 17.90
N THR A 39 -0.33 23.35 16.88
CA THR A 39 -0.75 23.04 15.51
C THR A 39 -1.23 21.60 15.54
N ALA A 40 -2.55 21.40 15.63
CA ALA A 40 -3.17 20.11 15.43
C ALA A 40 -2.78 19.65 14.02
N ALA A 41 -1.76 18.79 13.93
CA ALA A 41 -1.44 18.10 12.70
C ALA A 41 -2.70 17.32 12.32
N ALA A 42 -3.38 17.75 11.25
CA ALA A 42 -4.46 16.98 10.68
C ALA A 42 -3.89 15.61 10.33
N GLY A 43 -4.24 14.60 11.13
CA GLY A 43 -3.84 13.22 10.87
C GLY A 43 -4.39 12.77 9.52
N PRO A 44 -3.76 11.78 8.87
CA PRO A 44 -4.25 11.26 7.61
C PRO A 44 -5.71 10.79 7.76
N LEU A 45 -6.60 11.33 6.92
CA LEU A 45 -7.98 10.89 6.81
C LEU A 45 -7.97 9.46 6.25
N ALA A 46 -8.28 8.49 7.10
CA ALA A 46 -8.43 7.10 6.69
C ALA A 46 -9.61 6.98 5.72
N THR A 47 -9.32 6.58 4.49
CA THR A 47 -10.38 6.28 3.51
C THR A 47 -10.93 4.89 3.79
N ALA A 48 -12.26 4.73 3.80
CA ALA A 48 -12.88 3.43 4.01
C ALA A 48 -12.49 2.46 2.89
N ALA A 49 -11.90 1.32 3.27
CA ALA A 49 -11.53 0.25 2.35
C ALA A 49 -12.80 -0.36 1.74
N ARG A 50 -12.77 -0.62 0.42
CA ARG A 50 -13.87 -1.26 -0.30
C ARG A 50 -13.57 -2.74 -0.47
N THR A 51 -14.52 -3.58 -0.08
CA THR A 51 -14.42 -5.02 -0.34
C THR A 51 -15.22 -5.39 -1.59
N LEU A 52 -14.57 -6.08 -2.52
CA LEU A 52 -15.14 -6.67 -3.72
C LEU A 52 -15.07 -8.20 -3.59
N SER A 53 -16.21 -8.86 -3.77
CA SER A 53 -16.21 -10.31 -4.04
C SER A 53 -15.90 -10.51 -5.52
N VAL A 54 -14.89 -11.34 -5.79
CA VAL A 54 -14.37 -11.56 -7.12
C VAL A 54 -14.77 -12.96 -7.57
N ALA A 55 -15.32 -13.04 -8.78
CA ALA A 55 -15.52 -14.28 -9.51
C ALA A 55 -15.14 -14.00 -10.97
N ASP A 56 -13.98 -14.49 -11.39
CA ASP A 56 -13.45 -14.23 -12.72
C ASP A 56 -13.21 -15.52 -13.50
N THR A 57 -13.27 -15.41 -14.83
CA THR A 57 -12.77 -16.43 -15.74
C THR A 57 -11.72 -15.80 -16.65
N ALA A 58 -10.54 -16.39 -16.66
CA ALA A 58 -9.42 -16.02 -17.51
C ALA A 58 -9.14 -17.11 -18.56
N HIS A 59 -8.96 -16.67 -19.80
CA HIS A 59 -8.49 -17.52 -20.89
C HIS A 59 -7.09 -17.09 -21.26
N LEU A 60 -6.11 -17.93 -20.98
CA LEU A 60 -4.70 -17.65 -21.26
C LEU A 60 -4.18 -18.58 -22.35
N ARG A 61 -3.13 -18.10 -23.01
CA ARG A 61 -2.40 -18.82 -24.04
C ARG A 61 -0.92 -18.69 -23.76
N TYR A 62 -0.19 -19.77 -24.06
CA TYR A 62 1.26 -19.75 -24.07
C TYR A 62 1.78 -18.62 -24.95
N HIS A 63 2.64 -17.79 -24.37
CA HIS A 63 3.33 -16.70 -25.05
C HIS A 63 4.79 -17.09 -25.29
N GLU A 64 5.53 -17.39 -24.21
CA GLU A 64 6.94 -17.74 -24.27
C GLU A 64 7.39 -18.51 -23.02
N SER A 65 8.64 -18.95 -23.00
CA SER A 65 9.29 -19.54 -21.83
C SER A 65 10.50 -18.72 -21.41
N ALA A 66 10.74 -18.65 -20.10
CA ALA A 66 11.86 -17.94 -19.50
C ALA A 66 12.53 -18.85 -18.45
N GLY A 67 13.53 -19.61 -18.91
CA GLY A 67 14.14 -20.68 -18.13
C GLY A 67 13.17 -21.84 -17.93
N SER A 68 12.95 -22.25 -16.67
CA SER A 68 11.95 -23.27 -16.32
C SER A 68 10.52 -22.72 -16.16
N ALA A 69 10.32 -21.42 -16.35
CA ALA A 69 9.01 -20.80 -16.24
C ALA A 69 8.32 -20.67 -17.59
N LEU A 70 7.02 -20.95 -17.60
CA LEU A 70 6.12 -20.68 -18.71
C LEU A 70 5.46 -19.32 -18.48
N ILE A 71 5.38 -18.53 -19.54
CA ILE A 71 4.69 -17.24 -19.55
C ILE A 71 3.44 -17.39 -20.41
N GLU A 72 2.31 -17.11 -19.81
CA GLU A 72 1.00 -17.14 -20.43
C GLU A 72 0.33 -15.77 -20.34
N GLU A 73 -0.37 -15.40 -21.40
CA GLU A 73 -1.08 -14.13 -21.49
C GLU A 73 -2.50 -14.34 -22.02
N GLY A 74 -3.41 -13.47 -21.60
CA GLY A 74 -4.80 -13.56 -22.01
C GLY A 74 -5.69 -12.53 -21.37
N THR A 75 -6.98 -12.84 -21.29
CA THR A 75 -8.01 -11.92 -20.79
C THR A 75 -8.83 -12.54 -19.68
N ALA A 76 -9.08 -11.77 -18.63
CA ALA A 76 -10.03 -12.07 -17.58
C ALA A 76 -11.34 -11.30 -17.80
N THR A 77 -12.43 -11.95 -17.44
CA THR A 77 -13.79 -11.39 -17.41
C THR A 77 -14.42 -11.67 -16.05
N GLY A 78 -15.38 -10.85 -15.60
CA GLY A 78 -16.02 -10.99 -14.30
C GLY A 78 -15.92 -9.74 -13.44
N GLY A 79 -15.60 -9.91 -12.16
CA GLY A 79 -15.40 -8.84 -11.18
C GLY A 79 -14.13 -8.00 -11.39
N LEU A 80 -13.07 -8.56 -11.98
CA LEU A 80 -11.83 -7.86 -12.34
C LEU A 80 -11.49 -8.06 -13.83
N PRO A 81 -12.25 -7.44 -14.74
CA PRO A 81 -12.00 -7.58 -16.16
C PRO A 81 -10.69 -6.88 -16.58
N GLY A 82 -9.96 -7.50 -17.50
CA GLY A 82 -8.69 -6.97 -17.97
C GLY A 82 -7.82 -7.99 -18.67
N SER A 83 -6.60 -7.57 -19.03
CA SER A 83 -5.58 -8.50 -19.52
C SER A 83 -4.84 -9.14 -18.34
N VAL A 84 -4.39 -10.37 -18.51
CA VAL A 84 -3.67 -11.12 -17.47
C VAL A 84 -2.38 -11.64 -18.06
N LYS A 85 -1.29 -11.47 -17.31
CA LYS A 85 0.00 -12.12 -17.55
C LYS A 85 0.33 -13.02 -16.37
N VAL A 86 0.62 -14.28 -16.64
CA VAL A 86 0.99 -15.29 -15.65
C VAL A 86 2.37 -15.82 -15.99
N ARG A 87 3.22 -15.92 -14.97
CA ARG A 87 4.48 -16.65 -15.02
C ARG A 87 4.40 -17.78 -14.02
N PHE A 88 4.53 -19.03 -14.47
CA PHE A 88 4.42 -20.18 -13.58
C PHE A 88 5.47 -21.24 -13.87
N THR A 89 5.76 -22.03 -12.85
CA THR A 89 6.65 -23.18 -12.92
C THR A 89 5.89 -24.42 -12.48
N VAL A 90 6.14 -25.53 -13.16
CA VAL A 90 5.52 -26.82 -12.87
C VAL A 90 6.55 -27.71 -12.18
N GLY A 91 6.30 -28.05 -10.91
CA GLY A 91 7.05 -29.04 -10.13
C GLY A 91 6.09 -30.03 -9.46
N PRO A 92 6.39 -30.54 -8.25
CA PRO A 92 5.43 -31.30 -7.44
C PRO A 92 4.16 -30.50 -7.15
N THR A 93 4.29 -29.18 -7.09
CA THR A 93 3.19 -28.20 -7.08
C THR A 93 3.43 -27.18 -8.20
N VAL A 94 2.34 -26.58 -8.68
CA VAL A 94 2.38 -25.43 -9.58
C VAL A 94 2.53 -24.19 -8.72
N SER A 95 3.48 -23.32 -9.05
CA SER A 95 3.65 -22.00 -8.43
C SER A 95 3.62 -20.94 -9.51
N ALA A 96 2.86 -19.88 -9.27
CA ALA A 96 2.60 -18.83 -10.24
C ALA A 96 2.72 -17.43 -9.62
N SER A 97 3.25 -16.49 -10.39
CA SER A 97 3.09 -15.06 -10.18
C SER A 97 2.24 -14.51 -11.32
N PHE A 98 1.34 -13.60 -11.01
CA PHE A 98 0.45 -13.02 -12.01
C PHE A 98 0.35 -11.50 -11.87
N THR A 99 0.00 -10.85 -12.97
CA THR A 99 -0.40 -9.44 -13.00
C THR A 99 -1.67 -9.31 -13.84
N ILE A 100 -2.69 -8.70 -13.25
CA ILE A 100 -3.94 -8.32 -13.91
C ILE A 100 -3.85 -6.84 -14.24
N TYR A 101 -4.04 -6.51 -15.50
CA TYR A 101 -4.09 -5.17 -16.04
C TYR A 101 -5.56 -4.79 -16.23
N THR A 102 -6.08 -4.01 -15.28
CA THR A 102 -7.45 -3.48 -15.34
C THR A 102 -7.44 -2.07 -15.94
N HIS A 103 -8.62 -1.53 -16.22
CA HIS A 103 -8.75 -0.14 -16.68
C HIS A 103 -8.32 0.91 -15.64
N SER A 104 -8.31 0.57 -14.35
CA SER A 104 -8.06 1.52 -13.24
C SER A 104 -6.70 1.33 -12.56
N GLY A 105 -5.86 0.48 -13.12
CA GLY A 105 -4.56 0.12 -12.55
C GLY A 105 -4.27 -1.37 -12.66
N THR A 106 -3.23 -1.80 -11.98
CA THR A 106 -2.77 -3.19 -12.00
C THR A 106 -2.92 -3.84 -10.65
N LEU A 107 -3.06 -5.17 -10.65
CA LEU A 107 -3.05 -6.01 -9.46
C LEU A 107 -2.01 -7.10 -9.69
N SER A 108 -1.10 -7.28 -8.75
CA SER A 108 -0.08 -8.33 -8.80
C SER A 108 -0.20 -9.25 -7.59
N GLY A 109 0.07 -10.52 -7.84
CA GLY A 109 -0.15 -11.56 -6.85
C GLY A 109 0.59 -12.84 -7.15
N HIS A 110 0.41 -13.80 -6.26
CA HIS A 110 1.02 -15.12 -6.34
C HIS A 110 -0.02 -16.18 -6.04
N GLY A 111 0.14 -17.35 -6.63
CA GLY A 111 -0.71 -18.49 -6.33
C GLY A 111 0.08 -19.79 -6.42
N SER A 112 -0.39 -20.79 -5.70
CA SER A 112 0.14 -22.14 -5.79
C SER A 112 -1.00 -23.14 -5.76
N GLY A 113 -0.78 -24.27 -6.43
CA GLY A 113 -1.81 -25.30 -6.58
C GLY A 113 -1.23 -26.65 -6.90
N THR A 114 -2.06 -27.67 -6.74
CA THR A 114 -1.73 -29.05 -7.08
C THR A 114 -2.23 -29.35 -8.49
N LEU A 115 -1.39 -30.02 -9.27
CA LEU A 115 -1.76 -30.52 -10.58
C LEU A 115 -2.40 -31.91 -10.40
N HIS A 116 -3.64 -32.04 -10.83
CA HIS A 116 -4.37 -33.31 -10.88
C HIS A 116 -4.46 -33.72 -12.35
N SER A 117 -3.80 -34.82 -12.74
CA SER A 117 -3.81 -35.24 -14.14
C SER A 117 -3.87 -36.75 -14.34
N SER A 118 -4.75 -37.14 -15.26
CA SER A 118 -4.59 -38.29 -16.14
C SER A 118 -5.01 -37.87 -17.57
N GLY A 119 -4.08 -37.86 -18.53
CA GLY A 119 -4.37 -37.64 -19.96
C GLY A 119 -4.03 -36.26 -20.57
N THR A 120 -4.72 -35.91 -21.66
CA THR A 120 -4.48 -34.73 -22.51
C THR A 120 -4.80 -33.40 -21.83
N TYR A 121 -5.79 -33.41 -20.93
CA TYR A 121 -6.16 -32.28 -20.10
C TYR A 121 -5.60 -32.49 -18.70
N ALA A 122 -4.95 -31.46 -18.16
CA ALA A 122 -4.51 -31.46 -16.77
C ALA A 122 -5.31 -30.40 -16.02
N SER A 123 -5.99 -30.81 -14.95
CA SER A 123 -6.69 -29.89 -14.07
C SER A 123 -5.76 -29.47 -12.94
N PHE A 124 -5.91 -28.26 -12.45
CA PHE A 124 -5.19 -27.80 -11.27
C PHE A 124 -6.10 -26.95 -10.41
N GLY A 125 -5.82 -26.96 -9.11
CA GLY A 125 -6.56 -26.18 -8.14
C GLY A 125 -5.63 -25.71 -7.03
N GLY A 126 -5.92 -24.53 -6.50
CA GLY A 126 -5.04 -23.91 -5.53
C GLY A 126 -5.59 -22.64 -4.93
N SER A 127 -4.71 -21.91 -4.26
CA SER A 127 -5.02 -20.63 -3.63
C SER A 127 -4.07 -19.55 -4.14
N MET A 128 -4.60 -18.33 -4.19
CA MET A 128 -3.86 -17.16 -4.63
C MET A 128 -4.08 -15.98 -3.69
N SER A 129 -3.13 -15.06 -3.72
CA SER A 129 -3.20 -13.80 -2.99
C SER A 129 -2.78 -12.64 -3.90
N ILE A 130 -3.47 -11.52 -3.74
CA ILE A 130 -3.10 -10.23 -4.31
C ILE A 130 -2.37 -9.47 -3.23
N THR A 131 -1.15 -9.02 -3.54
CA THR A 131 -0.25 -8.39 -2.56
C THR A 131 0.15 -6.96 -2.93
N ARG A 132 -0.11 -6.55 -4.17
CA ARG A 132 0.20 -5.21 -4.65
C ARG A 132 -0.81 -4.78 -5.68
N GLY A 133 -1.13 -3.50 -5.70
CA GLY A 133 -1.79 -2.89 -6.84
C GLY A 133 -1.31 -1.47 -7.10
N THR A 134 -1.85 -0.87 -8.15
CA THR A 134 -1.56 0.51 -8.58
C THR A 134 -2.84 1.25 -8.93
N GLY A 135 -2.76 2.58 -9.09
CA GLY A 135 -3.93 3.40 -9.40
C GLY A 135 -5.00 3.28 -8.32
N ARG A 136 -6.22 2.94 -8.71
CA ARG A 136 -7.35 2.70 -7.78
C ARG A 136 -7.07 1.58 -6.77
N TYR A 137 -6.13 0.70 -7.07
CA TYR A 137 -5.83 -0.50 -6.30
C TYR A 137 -4.53 -0.40 -5.49
N VAL A 138 -4.02 0.81 -5.21
CA VAL A 138 -2.72 1.00 -4.56
C VAL A 138 -2.59 0.33 -3.18
N HIS A 139 -3.71 0.15 -2.46
CA HIS A 139 -3.78 -0.55 -1.18
C HIS A 139 -4.48 -1.91 -1.27
N ALA A 140 -4.57 -2.45 -2.48
CA ALA A 140 -5.28 -3.67 -2.74
C ALA A 140 -4.59 -4.89 -2.11
N HIS A 141 -5.37 -5.66 -1.36
CA HIS A 141 -4.99 -6.94 -0.82
C HIS A 141 -6.17 -7.91 -0.92
N GLY A 142 -5.89 -9.15 -1.26
CA GLY A 142 -6.94 -10.13 -1.50
C GLY A 142 -6.45 -11.54 -1.39
N HIS A 143 -7.39 -12.46 -1.18
CA HIS A 143 -7.14 -13.89 -1.15
C HIS A 143 -8.29 -14.60 -1.86
N GLY A 144 -7.98 -15.73 -2.49
CA GLY A 144 -8.95 -16.47 -3.26
C GLY A 144 -8.49 -17.87 -3.60
N GLY A 145 -9.43 -18.68 -4.07
CA GLY A 145 -9.17 -19.94 -4.72
C GLY A 145 -9.07 -19.77 -6.23
N PHE A 146 -8.39 -20.70 -6.87
CA PHE A 146 -8.45 -20.85 -8.31
C PHE A 146 -8.54 -22.32 -8.69
N TYR A 147 -9.20 -22.56 -9.81
CA TYR A 147 -9.26 -23.85 -10.49
C TYR A 147 -9.05 -23.61 -11.98
N GLY A 148 -8.32 -24.49 -12.65
CA GLY A 148 -8.11 -24.36 -14.07
C GLY A 148 -7.84 -25.66 -14.78
N VAL A 149 -7.90 -25.58 -16.10
CA VAL A 149 -7.61 -26.70 -17.01
C VAL A 149 -6.57 -26.23 -18.01
N LEU A 150 -5.51 -27.03 -18.15
CA LEU A 150 -4.46 -26.90 -19.14
C LEU A 150 -4.64 -27.96 -20.22
N ASN A 151 -4.75 -27.53 -21.48
CA ASN A 151 -4.61 -28.43 -22.61
C ASN A 151 -3.12 -28.64 -22.92
N ARG A 152 -2.59 -29.83 -22.69
CA ARG A 152 -1.14 -30.11 -22.88
C ARG A 152 -0.67 -30.11 -24.33
N ARG A 153 -1.58 -30.14 -25.31
CA ARG A 153 -1.24 -30.09 -26.74
C ARG A 153 -1.15 -28.67 -27.26
N THR A 154 -2.04 -27.79 -26.81
CA THR A 154 -2.14 -26.40 -27.31
C THR A 154 -1.65 -25.37 -26.31
N TYR A 155 -1.41 -25.77 -25.06
CA TYR A 155 -1.13 -24.90 -23.93
C TYR A 155 -2.19 -23.81 -23.71
N ALA A 156 -3.42 -24.07 -24.15
CA ALA A 156 -4.55 -23.24 -23.80
C ALA A 156 -4.93 -23.50 -22.34
N LEU A 157 -5.02 -22.42 -21.58
CA LEU A 157 -5.33 -22.43 -20.17
C LEU A 157 -6.65 -21.70 -19.94
N THR A 158 -7.55 -22.31 -19.18
CA THR A 158 -8.72 -21.62 -18.65
C THR A 158 -8.70 -21.70 -17.15
N VAL A 159 -8.80 -20.55 -16.49
CA VAL A 159 -8.75 -20.43 -15.03
C VAL A 159 -10.01 -19.73 -14.57
N GLN A 160 -10.65 -20.31 -13.56
CA GLN A 160 -11.70 -19.70 -12.79
C GLN A 160 -11.14 -19.34 -11.43
N THR A 161 -11.45 -18.13 -10.98
CA THR A 161 -11.02 -17.63 -9.68
C THR A 161 -12.21 -17.18 -8.87
N THR A 162 -12.13 -17.38 -7.56
CA THR A 162 -13.10 -16.82 -6.61
C THR A 162 -12.36 -16.28 -5.40
N GLY A 163 -12.82 -15.17 -4.84
CA GLY A 163 -12.16 -14.61 -3.66
C GLY A 163 -12.71 -13.27 -3.20
N SER A 164 -11.94 -12.63 -2.33
CA SER A 164 -12.21 -11.28 -1.84
C SER A 164 -11.01 -10.37 -2.08
N LEU A 165 -11.30 -9.13 -2.46
CA LEU A 165 -10.32 -8.07 -2.68
C LEU A 165 -10.75 -6.85 -1.87
N SER A 166 -9.87 -6.36 -1.01
CA SER A 166 -10.03 -5.10 -0.28
C SER A 166 -9.09 -4.07 -0.90
N TYR A 167 -9.57 -2.87 -1.24
CA TYR A 167 -8.78 -1.81 -1.90
C TYR A 167 -9.31 -0.39 -1.63
#